data_AF-A0A538GSS6-F1
#
_entry.id   AF-A0A538GSS6-F1
#
_cell.length_a   1.000
_cell.length_b   1.000
_cell.length_c   1.000
_cell.angle_alpha   90.00
_cell.angle_beta   90.00
_cell.angle_gamma   90.00
#
_symmetry.space_group_name_H-M   'P 1'
#
loop_
_entity.id
_entity.type
_entity.pdbx_description
1 polymer ?
#
loop_
_entity_poly.entity_id
_entity_poly.type
_entity_poly.pdbx_seq_one_letter_code
_entity_poly.pdbx_strand_id
1 'polypeptide(L)'
;MTLTTIADLIFAGGVVLAALALAGAALRRASTSALASVAALEAVAAVGVWVAFALRHDRPLAVNAAGLTVCTAAAVAALLLRRALNRVAAMDARLAESQTDLLAAVEREKTALGKDLQLTLARARADSRSLLEEQERQIAEERRMLVSQWEHDATAALGEKLNQVQVEIEHRLAGWSQDLDRIADATKLRIGELEQRQQQVLREIELRLTA
;
A
#
# COMPACT_ATOMS: atom_id res chain seq x y z
N MET A 1 88.82 15.11 -19.21
CA MET A 1 87.92 14.22 -19.96
C MET A 1 87.12 13.26 -19.10
N THR A 2 87.56 12.87 -17.90
CA THR A 2 86.86 11.85 -17.09
C THR A 2 85.56 12.33 -16.43
N LEU A 3 85.47 13.59 -15.99
CA LEU A 3 84.31 14.09 -15.23
C LEU A 3 83.04 14.30 -16.08
N THR A 4 83.19 14.72 -17.35
CA THR A 4 82.07 14.92 -18.27
C THR A 4 81.40 13.60 -18.64
N THR A 5 82.18 12.55 -18.90
CA THR A 5 81.66 11.21 -19.19
C THR A 5 80.89 10.62 -18.00
N ILE A 6 81.34 10.89 -16.77
CA ILE A 6 80.61 10.48 -15.57
C ILE A 6 79.28 11.22 -15.48
N ALA A 7 79.25 12.53 -15.74
CA ALA A 7 78.03 13.32 -15.73
C ALA A 7 77.02 12.87 -16.82
N ASP A 8 77.51 12.50 -18.01
CA ASP A 8 76.68 11.97 -19.10
C ASP A 8 76.02 10.63 -18.72
N LEU A 9 76.77 9.73 -18.07
CA LEU A 9 76.23 8.44 -17.57
C LEU A 9 75.20 8.65 -16.46
N ILE A 10 75.44 9.57 -15.54
CA ILE A 10 74.49 9.92 -14.48
C ILE A 10 73.22 10.50 -15.09
N PHE A 11 73.33 11.38 -16.09
CA PHE A 11 72.17 11.95 -16.77
C PHE A 11 71.37 10.88 -17.52
N ALA A 12 72.01 10.03 -18.32
CA ALA A 12 71.33 8.93 -19.03
C ALA A 12 70.64 7.96 -18.06
N GLY A 13 71.29 7.63 -16.94
CA GLY A 13 70.71 6.84 -15.87
C GLY A 13 69.49 7.51 -15.24
N GLY A 14 69.58 8.81 -14.94
CA GLY A 14 68.47 9.61 -14.40
C GLY A 14 67.27 9.67 -15.33
N VAL A 15 67.46 9.80 -16.65
CA VAL A 15 66.35 9.78 -17.62
C VAL A 15 65.60 8.43 -17.57
N VAL A 16 66.32 7.31 -17.55
CA VAL A 16 65.71 5.98 -17.47
C VAL A 16 64.98 5.79 -16.14
N LEU A 17 65.58 6.25 -15.03
CA LEU A 17 64.99 6.15 -13.70
C LEU A 17 63.70 6.98 -13.59
N ALA A 18 63.70 8.22 -14.07
CA ALA A 18 62.53 9.08 -14.11
C ALA A 18 61.40 8.49 -14.97
N ALA A 19 61.74 7.93 -16.14
CA ALA A 19 60.77 7.27 -17.01
C ALA A 19 60.15 6.03 -16.35
N LEU A 20 60.96 5.20 -15.68
CA LEU A 20 60.47 4.04 -14.93
C LEU A 20 59.64 4.45 -13.71
N ALA A 21 60.00 5.54 -13.03
CA ALA A 21 59.23 6.07 -11.91
C ALA A 21 57.84 6.55 -12.36
N LEU A 22 57.77 7.29 -13.48
CA LEU A 22 56.50 7.72 -14.06
C LEU A 22 55.64 6.53 -14.52
N ALA A 23 56.22 5.59 -15.27
CA ALA A 23 55.53 4.39 -15.72
C ALA A 23 55.05 3.54 -14.53
N GLY A 24 55.88 3.39 -13.50
CA GLY A 24 55.56 2.66 -12.27
C GLY A 24 54.45 3.32 -11.44
N ALA A 25 54.40 4.65 -11.41
CA ALA A 25 53.32 5.40 -10.78
C ALA A 25 52.00 5.27 -11.56
N ALA A 26 52.04 5.40 -12.88
CA ALA A 26 50.88 5.26 -13.77
C ALA A 26 50.28 3.84 -13.72
N LEU A 27 51.13 2.81 -13.77
CA LEU A 27 50.72 1.39 -13.66
C LEU A 27 50.40 0.97 -12.22
N ARG A 28 50.47 1.88 -11.25
CA ARG A 28 50.21 1.64 -9.82
C ARG A 28 51.10 0.55 -9.18
N ARG A 29 52.21 0.17 -9.82
CA ARG A 29 53.14 -0.89 -9.38
C ARG A 29 54.19 -0.40 -8.40
N ALA A 30 54.56 0.88 -8.43
CA ALA A 30 55.59 1.43 -7.55
C ALA A 30 55.01 1.86 -6.18
N SER A 31 55.74 1.58 -5.10
CA SER A 31 55.42 2.08 -3.76
C SER A 31 55.78 3.57 -3.65
N THR A 32 55.11 4.29 -2.75
CA THR A 32 55.42 5.70 -2.46
C THR A 32 56.83 5.87 -1.90
N SER A 33 57.32 4.90 -1.13
CA SER A 33 58.69 4.90 -0.62
C SER A 33 59.74 4.74 -1.72
N ALA A 34 59.51 3.84 -2.69
CA ALA A 34 60.40 3.65 -3.83
C ALA A 34 60.47 4.88 -4.73
N LEU A 35 59.33 5.50 -5.02
CA LEU A 35 59.29 6.76 -5.79
C LEU A 35 59.98 7.91 -5.04
N ALA A 36 59.86 7.96 -3.70
CA ALA A 36 60.50 8.97 -2.87
C ALA A 36 62.03 8.79 -2.84
N SER A 37 62.51 7.55 -2.77
CA SER A 37 63.95 7.28 -2.85
C SER A 37 64.52 7.63 -4.23
N VAL A 38 63.79 7.37 -5.31
CA VAL A 38 64.19 7.76 -6.67
C VAL A 38 64.28 9.28 -6.80
N ALA A 39 63.24 10.01 -6.40
CA ALA A 39 63.23 11.47 -6.45
C ALA A 39 64.36 12.07 -5.59
N ALA A 40 64.62 11.52 -4.41
CA ALA A 40 65.71 11.96 -3.54
C ALA A 40 67.09 11.69 -4.17
N LEU A 41 67.28 10.52 -4.78
CA LEU A 41 68.54 10.15 -5.43
C LEU A 41 68.83 11.05 -6.65
N GLU A 42 67.83 11.31 -7.49
CA GLU A 42 67.97 12.25 -8.61
C GLU A 42 68.22 13.67 -8.13
N ALA A 43 67.60 14.10 -7.02
CA ALA A 43 67.81 15.44 -6.46
C ALA A 43 69.24 15.62 -5.94
N VAL A 44 69.76 14.61 -5.23
CA VAL A 44 71.16 14.62 -4.77
C VAL A 44 72.12 14.63 -5.96
N ALA A 45 71.85 13.85 -7.01
CA ALA A 45 72.65 13.84 -8.23
C ALA A 45 72.62 15.20 -8.94
N ALA A 46 71.44 15.82 -9.09
CA ALA A 46 71.29 17.13 -9.70
C ALA A 46 72.07 18.21 -8.94
N VAL A 47 71.97 18.23 -7.60
CA VAL A 47 72.74 19.16 -6.75
C VAL A 47 74.24 18.93 -6.92
N GLY A 48 74.70 17.67 -6.94
CA GLY A 48 76.11 17.34 -7.14
C GLY A 48 76.67 17.85 -8.47
N VAL A 49 75.91 17.71 -9.56
CA VAL A 49 76.33 18.20 -10.90
C VAL A 49 76.29 19.74 -10.97
N TRP A 50 75.32 20.40 -10.34
CA TRP A 50 75.30 21.86 -10.20
C TRP A 50 76.50 22.41 -9.42
N VAL A 51 76.88 21.75 -8.32
CA VAL A 51 78.08 22.11 -7.54
C VAL A 51 79.35 21.94 -8.38
N ALA A 52 79.46 20.85 -9.15
CA ALA A 52 80.60 20.63 -10.04
C ALA A 52 80.67 21.68 -11.17
N PHE A 53 79.52 22.09 -11.71
CA PHE A 53 79.44 23.19 -12.67
C PHE A 53 79.92 24.51 -12.06
N ALA A 54 79.47 24.87 -10.85
CA ALA A 54 79.87 26.11 -10.18
C ALA A 54 81.39 26.21 -9.95
N LEU A 55 82.08 25.08 -9.77
CA LEU A 55 83.52 25.04 -9.57
C LEU A 55 84.34 25.13 -10.87
N ARG A 56 83.80 24.70 -12.02
CA ARG A 56 84.58 24.53 -13.27
C ARG A 56 84.03 25.32 -14.47
N HIS A 57 82.80 25.82 -14.40
CA HIS A 57 82.11 26.63 -15.42
C HIS A 57 82.07 26.01 -16.83
N ASP A 58 82.18 24.68 -16.96
CA ASP A 58 82.11 23.99 -18.26
C ASP A 58 80.66 23.91 -18.77
N ARG A 59 80.41 24.43 -19.98
CA ARG A 59 79.09 24.37 -20.66
C ARG A 59 78.43 22.97 -20.72
N PRO A 60 79.12 21.86 -21.01
CA PRO A 60 78.48 20.54 -21.05
C PRO A 60 77.92 20.09 -19.68
N LEU A 61 78.52 20.53 -18.56
CA LEU A 61 78.00 20.21 -17.22
C LEU A 61 76.67 20.92 -16.94
N ALA A 62 76.46 22.12 -17.49
CA ALA A 62 75.21 22.86 -17.32
C ALA A 62 74.03 22.15 -18.00
N VAL A 63 74.25 21.54 -19.18
CA VAL A 63 73.21 20.80 -19.90
C VAL A 63 72.76 19.56 -19.12
N ASN A 64 73.72 18.80 -18.56
CA ASN A 64 73.42 17.62 -17.74
C ASN A 64 72.75 17.99 -16.41
N ALA A 65 73.18 19.08 -15.77
CA ALA A 65 72.54 19.60 -14.57
C ALA A 65 71.08 20.00 -14.82
N ALA A 66 70.81 20.72 -15.92
CA ALA A 66 69.44 21.08 -16.32
C ALA A 66 68.60 19.83 -16.63
N GLY A 67 69.16 18.87 -17.35
CA GLY A 67 68.50 17.59 -17.64
C GLY A 67 68.10 16.82 -16.37
N LEU A 68 69.02 16.72 -15.40
CA LEU A 68 68.73 16.07 -14.11
C LEU A 68 67.66 16.82 -13.32
N THR A 69 67.59 18.16 -13.38
CA THR A 69 66.48 18.88 -12.73
C THR A 69 65.13 18.55 -13.35
N VAL A 70 65.05 18.36 -14.68
CA VAL A 70 63.82 17.91 -15.33
C VAL A 70 63.46 16.49 -14.90
N CYS A 71 64.44 15.58 -14.79
CA CYS A 71 64.23 14.24 -14.22
C CYS A 71 63.67 14.30 -12.81
N THR A 72 64.24 15.13 -11.93
CA THR A 72 63.74 15.29 -10.55
C THR A 72 62.29 15.79 -10.52
N ALA A 73 61.95 16.75 -11.38
CA ALA A 73 60.58 17.24 -11.48
C ALA A 73 59.62 16.15 -11.94
N ALA A 74 60.03 15.31 -12.90
CA ALA A 74 59.27 14.15 -13.36
C ALA A 74 59.07 13.10 -12.25
N ALA A 75 60.11 12.79 -11.47
CA ALA A 75 60.01 11.89 -10.33
C ALA A 75 59.08 12.42 -9.22
N VAL A 76 59.11 13.74 -8.95
CA VAL A 76 58.18 14.39 -8.03
C VAL A 76 56.75 14.37 -8.56
N ALA A 77 56.55 14.58 -9.87
CA ALA A 77 55.23 14.47 -10.49
C ALA A 77 54.67 13.03 -10.36
N ALA A 78 55.50 12.01 -10.51
CA ALA A 78 55.12 10.61 -10.31
C ALA A 78 54.62 10.35 -8.87
N LEU A 79 55.27 10.94 -7.87
CA LEU A 79 54.84 10.87 -6.46
C LEU A 79 53.47 11.52 -6.23
N LEU A 80 53.26 12.71 -6.79
CA LEU A 80 51.99 13.43 -6.67
C LEU A 80 50.86 12.66 -7.35
N LEU A 81 51.10 12.12 -8.55
CA LEU A 81 50.15 11.27 -9.27
C LEU A 81 49.78 10.05 -8.43
N ARG A 82 50.76 9.36 -7.85
CA ARG A 82 50.52 8.20 -6.98
C ARG A 82 49.67 8.56 -5.76
N ARG A 83 49.94 9.71 -5.12
CA ARG A 83 49.14 10.20 -3.98
C ARG A 83 47.72 10.55 -4.39
N ALA A 84 47.52 11.19 -5.54
CA ALA A 84 46.21 11.51 -6.08
C ALA A 84 45.39 10.25 -6.36
N LEU A 85 45.97 9.26 -7.04
CA LEU A 85 45.32 7.97 -7.32
C LEU A 85 44.94 7.21 -6.05
N ASN A 86 45.80 7.24 -5.03
CA ASN A 86 45.48 6.61 -3.74
C ASN A 86 44.34 7.34 -3.01
N ARG A 87 44.27 8.68 -3.10
CA ARG A 87 43.15 9.45 -2.54
C ARG A 87 41.84 9.14 -3.26
N VAL A 88 41.86 9.07 -4.59
CA VAL A 88 40.68 8.71 -5.38
C VAL A 88 40.20 7.31 -5.01
N ALA A 89 41.10 6.32 -4.96
CA ALA A 89 40.73 4.95 -4.55
C ALA A 89 40.16 4.88 -3.12
N ALA A 90 40.65 5.72 -2.20
CA ALA A 90 40.10 5.81 -0.85
C ALA A 90 38.72 6.48 -0.82
N MET A 91 38.46 7.46 -1.70
CA MET A 91 37.12 8.05 -1.85
C MET A 91 36.15 7.05 -2.47
N ASP A 92 36.57 6.32 -3.51
CA ASP A 92 35.75 5.27 -4.13
C ASP A 92 35.37 4.17 -3.14
N ALA A 93 36.30 3.76 -2.27
CA ALA A 93 36.01 2.80 -1.21
C ALA A 93 34.95 3.32 -0.23
N ARG A 94 35.04 4.59 0.18
CA ARG A 94 34.03 5.23 1.06
C ARG A 94 32.68 5.40 0.37
N LEU A 95 32.67 5.69 -0.93
CA LEU A 95 31.44 5.79 -1.71
C LEU A 95 30.78 4.41 -1.88
N ALA A 96 31.57 3.36 -2.11
CA ALA A 96 31.05 2.00 -2.17
C ALA A 96 30.46 1.55 -0.81
N GLU A 97 31.15 1.86 0.29
CA GLU A 97 30.67 1.62 1.64
C GLU A 97 29.35 2.37 1.92
N SER A 98 29.31 3.69 1.66
CA SER A 98 28.09 4.48 1.87
C SER A 98 26.93 4.05 0.98
N GLN A 99 27.20 3.66 -0.27
CA GLN A 99 26.19 3.08 -1.16
C GLN A 99 25.62 1.77 -0.59
N THR A 100 26.47 0.92 -0.04
CA THR A 100 26.05 -0.33 0.59
C THR A 100 25.17 -0.05 1.82
N ASP A 101 25.56 0.91 2.66
CA ASP A 101 24.79 1.31 3.84
C ASP A 101 23.43 1.92 3.47
N LEU A 102 23.39 2.77 2.43
CA LEU A 102 22.15 3.37 1.93
C LEU A 102 21.21 2.30 1.38
N LEU A 103 21.71 1.37 0.57
CA LEU A 103 20.90 0.27 0.06
C LEU A 103 20.36 -0.62 1.19
N ALA A 104 21.20 -0.90 2.20
CA ALA A 104 20.78 -1.65 3.38
C ALA A 104 19.73 -0.90 4.21
N ALA A 105 19.82 0.44 4.32
CA ALA A 105 18.84 1.27 5.00
C ALA A 105 17.50 1.31 4.24
N VAL A 106 17.55 1.49 2.91
CA VAL A 106 16.38 1.46 2.04
C VAL A 106 15.65 0.12 2.15
N GLU A 107 16.37 -1.00 2.17
CA GLU A 107 15.74 -2.32 2.29
C GLU A 107 15.08 -2.52 3.67
N ARG A 108 15.73 -2.05 4.74
CA ARG A 108 15.14 -2.02 6.09
C ARG A 108 13.86 -1.17 6.13
N GLU A 109 13.87 -0.01 5.49
CA GLU A 109 12.70 0.88 5.45
C GLU A 109 11.55 0.28 4.62
N LYS A 110 11.85 -0.31 3.44
CA LYS A 110 10.86 -1.01 2.61
C LYS A 110 10.17 -2.12 3.38
N THR A 111 10.93 -2.94 4.11
CA THR A 111 10.36 -4.05 4.89
C THR A 111 9.53 -3.55 6.08
N ALA A 112 9.93 -2.45 6.73
CA ALA A 112 9.16 -1.82 7.79
C ALA A 112 7.84 -1.21 7.27
N LEU A 113 7.90 -0.41 6.21
CA LEU A 113 6.73 0.18 5.56
C LEU A 113 5.78 -0.89 5.02
N GLY A 114 6.32 -1.98 4.46
CA GLY A 114 5.52 -3.13 4.02
C GLY A 114 4.70 -3.76 5.15
N LYS A 115 5.29 -3.91 6.34
CA LYS A 115 4.58 -4.43 7.53
C LYS A 115 3.52 -3.46 8.02
N ASP A 116 3.82 -2.16 8.05
CA ASP A 116 2.88 -1.13 8.49
C ASP A 116 1.67 -1.00 7.56
N LEU A 117 1.89 -1.07 6.24
CA LEU A 117 0.83 -1.13 5.24
C LEU A 117 -0.04 -2.39 5.40
N GLN A 118 0.56 -3.55 5.68
CA GLN A 118 -0.20 -4.78 5.94
C GLN A 118 -1.07 -4.66 7.19
N LEU A 119 -0.55 -4.06 8.27
CA LEU A 119 -1.30 -3.83 9.50
C LEU A 119 -2.47 -2.86 9.26
N THR A 120 -2.21 -1.75 8.58
CA THR A 120 -3.22 -0.74 8.24
C THR A 120 -4.30 -1.33 7.33
N LEU A 121 -3.92 -2.13 6.33
CA LEU A 121 -4.85 -2.83 5.45
C LEU A 121 -5.68 -3.87 6.21
N ALA A 122 -5.06 -4.63 7.11
CA ALA A 122 -5.77 -5.61 7.94
C ALA A 122 -6.80 -4.92 8.84
N ARG A 123 -6.44 -3.78 9.44
CA ARG A 123 -7.34 -2.97 10.26
C ARG A 123 -8.50 -2.40 9.42
N ALA A 124 -8.20 -1.77 8.29
CA ALA A 124 -9.24 -1.23 7.41
C ALA A 124 -10.21 -2.33 6.90
N ARG A 125 -9.71 -3.53 6.62
CA ARG A 125 -10.54 -4.69 6.27
C ARG A 125 -11.40 -5.17 7.43
N ALA A 126 -10.86 -5.19 8.65
CA ALA A 126 -11.61 -5.55 9.84
C ALA A 126 -12.73 -4.53 10.11
N ASP A 127 -12.41 -3.23 10.04
CA ASP A 127 -13.37 -2.15 10.23
C ASP A 127 -14.50 -2.21 9.18
N SER A 128 -14.16 -2.45 7.91
CA SER A 128 -15.16 -2.62 6.84
C SER A 128 -16.05 -3.84 7.06
N ARG A 129 -15.50 -4.96 7.53
CA ARG A 129 -16.30 -6.17 7.84
C ARG A 129 -17.22 -5.93 9.02
N SER A 130 -16.73 -5.31 10.08
CA SER A 130 -17.54 -4.97 11.25
C SER A 130 -18.68 -4.02 10.88
N LEU A 131 -18.43 -3.04 10.02
CA LEU A 131 -19.47 -2.14 9.53
C LEU A 131 -20.55 -2.88 8.72
N LEU A 132 -20.14 -3.81 7.86
CA LEU A 132 -21.08 -4.63 7.08
C LEU A 132 -21.92 -5.54 7.98
N GLU A 133 -21.31 -6.19 8.97
CA GLU A 133 -22.03 -7.03 9.95
C GLU A 133 -23.06 -6.22 10.75
N GLU A 134 -22.72 -4.99 11.16
CA GLU A 134 -23.65 -4.09 11.84
C GLU A 134 -24.79 -3.65 10.92
N GLN A 135 -24.52 -3.35 9.64
CA GLN A 135 -25.56 -3.04 8.66
C GLN A 135 -26.48 -4.24 8.39
N GLU A 136 -25.94 -5.45 8.28
CA GLU A 136 -26.73 -6.68 8.12
C GLU A 136 -27.63 -6.91 9.32
N ARG A 137 -27.11 -6.67 10.53
CA ARG A 137 -27.90 -6.74 11.77
C ARG A 137 -29.03 -5.72 11.77
N GLN A 138 -28.76 -4.46 11.43
CA GLN A 138 -29.78 -3.42 11.35
C GLN A 138 -30.86 -3.76 10.33
N ILE A 139 -30.49 -4.20 9.12
CA ILE A 139 -31.44 -4.64 8.09
C ILE A 139 -32.29 -5.82 8.59
N ALA A 140 -31.68 -6.78 9.29
CA ALA A 140 -32.42 -7.91 9.85
C ALA A 140 -33.41 -7.48 10.94
N GLU A 141 -33.03 -6.53 11.80
CA GLU A 141 -33.89 -5.95 12.84
C GLU A 141 -35.04 -5.14 12.21
N GLU A 142 -34.76 -4.29 11.22
CA GLU A 142 -35.78 -3.54 10.46
C GLU A 142 -36.78 -4.48 9.78
N ARG A 143 -36.29 -5.54 9.13
CA ARG A 143 -37.17 -6.54 8.49
C ARG A 143 -38.05 -7.26 9.51
N ARG A 144 -37.52 -7.62 10.68
CA ARG A 144 -38.31 -8.24 11.75
C ARG A 144 -39.41 -7.31 12.25
N MET A 145 -39.10 -6.02 12.42
CA MET A 145 -40.07 -5.01 12.83
C MET A 145 -41.17 -4.83 11.78
N LEU A 146 -40.81 -4.72 10.50
CA LEU A 146 -41.78 -4.60 9.41
C LEU A 146 -42.70 -5.82 9.31
N VAL A 147 -42.15 -7.04 9.41
CA VAL A 147 -42.93 -8.27 9.40
C VAL A 147 -43.89 -8.31 10.60
N SER A 148 -43.40 -7.98 11.80
CA SER A 148 -44.25 -7.94 13.00
C SER A 148 -45.38 -6.92 12.88
N GLN A 149 -45.12 -5.74 12.30
CA GLN A 149 -46.15 -4.74 12.01
C GLN A 149 -47.18 -5.27 11.00
N TRP A 150 -46.72 -5.86 9.90
CA TRP A 150 -47.61 -6.45 8.90
C TRP A 150 -48.47 -7.58 9.45
N GLU A 151 -47.91 -8.45 10.29
CA GLU A 151 -48.65 -9.51 10.98
C GLU A 151 -49.71 -8.92 11.90
N HIS A 152 -49.38 -7.86 12.65
CA HIS A 152 -50.33 -7.18 13.52
C HIS A 152 -51.46 -6.54 12.72
N ASP A 153 -51.14 -5.80 11.66
CA ASP A 153 -52.11 -5.14 10.78
C ASP A 153 -53.01 -6.15 10.05
N ALA A 154 -52.43 -7.24 9.54
CA ALA A 154 -53.18 -8.32 8.91
C ALA A 154 -54.11 -9.01 9.91
N THR A 155 -53.65 -9.26 11.14
CA THR A 155 -54.47 -9.85 12.20
C THR A 155 -55.62 -8.93 12.60
N ALA A 156 -55.36 -7.63 12.75
CA ALA A 156 -56.38 -6.63 13.03
C ALA A 156 -57.43 -6.55 11.90
N ALA A 157 -56.97 -6.53 10.64
CA ALA A 157 -57.86 -6.50 9.47
C ALA A 157 -58.72 -7.78 9.36
N LEU A 158 -58.14 -8.96 9.61
CA LEU A 158 -58.87 -10.22 9.65
C LEU A 158 -59.89 -10.26 10.79
N GLY A 159 -59.52 -9.77 11.98
CA GLY A 159 -60.43 -9.66 13.13
C GLY A 159 -61.64 -8.76 12.84
N GLU A 160 -61.41 -7.60 12.23
CA GLU A 160 -62.48 -6.68 11.83
C GLU A 160 -63.41 -7.31 10.78
N LYS A 161 -62.86 -7.99 9.76
CA LYS A 161 -63.66 -8.69 8.75
C LYS A 161 -64.48 -9.83 9.35
N LEU A 162 -63.92 -10.58 10.29
CA LEU A 162 -64.64 -11.65 10.99
C LEU A 162 -65.80 -11.08 11.81
N ASN A 163 -65.57 -9.98 12.54
CA ASN A 163 -66.61 -9.29 13.30
C ASN A 163 -67.71 -8.73 12.38
N GLN A 164 -67.36 -8.15 11.24
CA GLN A 164 -68.32 -7.67 10.25
C GLN A 164 -69.22 -8.81 9.74
N VAL A 165 -68.65 -9.97 9.42
CA VAL A 165 -69.41 -11.15 9.00
C VAL A 165 -70.27 -11.70 10.13
N GLN A 166 -69.78 -11.71 11.38
CA GLN A 166 -70.56 -12.12 12.54
C GLN A 166 -71.80 -11.22 12.72
N VAL A 167 -71.63 -9.90 12.68
CA VAL A 167 -72.74 -8.93 12.78
C VAL A 167 -73.74 -9.11 11.63
N GLU A 168 -73.27 -9.37 10.41
CA GLU A 168 -74.16 -9.66 9.28
C GLU A 168 -74.95 -10.96 9.49
N ILE A 169 -74.31 -12.02 9.99
CA ILE A 169 -74.99 -13.28 10.32
C ILE A 169 -76.02 -13.08 11.43
N GLU A 170 -75.67 -12.39 12.51
CA GLU A 170 -76.59 -12.08 13.61
C GLU A 170 -77.80 -11.27 13.11
N HIS A 171 -77.56 -10.29 12.24
CA HIS A 171 -78.62 -9.50 11.62
C HIS A 171 -79.53 -10.37 10.73
N ARG A 172 -78.95 -11.25 9.90
CA ARG A 172 -79.73 -12.18 9.06
C ARG A 172 -80.53 -13.18 9.88
N LEU A 173 -79.96 -13.70 10.97
CA LEU A 173 -80.66 -14.60 11.89
C LEU A 173 -81.83 -13.91 12.60
N ALA A 174 -81.65 -12.66 13.03
CA ALA A 174 -82.73 -11.85 13.60
C ALA A 174 -83.85 -11.60 12.57
N GLY A 175 -83.49 -11.27 11.33
CA GLY A 175 -84.44 -11.14 10.22
C GLY A 175 -85.23 -12.42 9.97
N TRP A 176 -84.56 -13.57 9.89
CA TRP A 176 -85.20 -14.87 9.74
C TRP A 176 -86.11 -15.23 10.91
N SER A 177 -85.71 -14.93 12.16
CA SER A 177 -86.57 -15.13 13.33
C SER A 177 -87.86 -14.32 13.20
N GLN A 178 -87.75 -13.06 12.78
CA GLN A 178 -88.90 -12.16 12.65
C GLN A 178 -89.83 -12.58 11.50
N ASP A 179 -89.26 -13.09 10.40
CA ASP A 179 -90.04 -13.63 9.28
C ASP A 179 -90.75 -14.93 9.66
N LEU A 180 -90.11 -15.81 10.45
CA LEU A 180 -90.73 -17.01 10.99
C LEU A 180 -91.90 -16.67 11.92
N ASP A 181 -91.76 -15.68 12.81
CA ASP A 181 -92.86 -15.20 13.66
C ASP A 181 -94.03 -14.67 12.82
N ARG A 182 -93.76 -13.87 11.78
CA ARG A 182 -94.80 -13.39 10.86
C ARG A 182 -95.51 -14.52 10.13
N ILE A 183 -94.79 -15.53 9.65
CA ILE A 183 -95.39 -16.69 8.97
C ILE A 183 -96.24 -17.48 9.97
N ALA A 184 -95.76 -17.66 11.20
CA ALA A 184 -96.52 -18.34 12.26
C ALA A 184 -97.82 -17.59 12.57
N ASP A 185 -97.78 -16.27 12.72
CA ASP A 185 -98.97 -15.46 12.98
C ASP A 185 -99.94 -15.43 11.79
N ALA A 186 -99.44 -15.30 10.56
CA ALA A 186 -100.26 -15.41 9.35
C ALA A 186 -100.93 -16.80 9.22
N THR A 187 -100.22 -17.86 9.64
CA THR A 187 -100.75 -19.23 9.62
C THR A 187 -101.84 -19.40 10.68
N LYS A 188 -101.63 -18.89 11.91
CA LYS A 188 -102.66 -18.86 12.96
C LYS A 188 -103.91 -18.13 12.50
N LEU A 189 -103.76 -16.98 11.85
CA LEU A 189 -104.87 -16.20 11.31
C LEU A 189 -105.67 -17.00 10.27
N ARG A 190 -104.99 -17.65 9.32
CA ARG A 190 -105.64 -18.52 8.32
C ARG A 190 -106.35 -19.72 8.94
N ILE A 191 -105.79 -20.33 9.99
CA ILE A 191 -106.44 -21.41 10.73
C ILE A 191 -107.73 -20.89 11.38
N GLY A 192 -107.68 -19.71 12.03
CA GLY A 192 -108.87 -19.08 12.60
C GLY A 192 -109.96 -18.74 11.57
N GLU A 193 -109.56 -18.24 10.39
CA GLU A 193 -110.49 -18.00 9.27
C GLU A 193 -111.11 -19.30 8.74
N LEU A 194 -110.33 -20.38 8.63
CA LEU A 194 -110.83 -21.70 8.23
C LEU A 194 -111.81 -22.28 9.26
N GLU A 195 -111.53 -22.13 10.56
CA GLU A 195 -112.43 -22.52 11.63
C GLU A 195 -113.74 -21.72 11.57
N GLN A 196 -113.67 -20.40 11.36
CA GLN A 196 -114.86 -19.57 11.17
C GLN A 196 -115.68 -19.99 9.94
N ARG A 197 -115.02 -20.30 8.81
CA ARG A 197 -115.69 -20.83 7.62
C ARG A 197 -116.33 -22.18 7.87
N GLN A 198 -115.67 -23.09 8.59
CA GLN A 198 -116.25 -24.37 8.98
C GLN A 198 -117.47 -24.17 9.90
N GLN A 199 -117.40 -23.29 10.88
CA GLN A 199 -118.54 -22.96 11.74
C GLN A 199 -119.69 -22.27 10.98
N GLN A 200 -119.39 -21.48 9.94
CA GLN A 200 -120.41 -20.91 9.05
C GLN A 200 -121.10 -21.99 8.21
N VAL A 201 -120.33 -22.89 7.59
CA VAL A 201 -120.88 -24.01 6.80
C VAL A 201 -121.67 -24.98 7.68
N LEU A 202 -121.19 -25.29 8.88
CA LEU A 202 -121.94 -26.13 9.84
C LEU A 202 -123.27 -25.48 10.24
N ARG A 203 -123.28 -24.17 10.52
CA ARG A 203 -124.52 -23.43 10.78
C ARG A 203 -125.46 -23.40 9.56
N GLU A 204 -124.92 -23.27 8.35
CA GLU A 204 -125.72 -23.34 7.12
C GLU A 204 -126.32 -24.74 6.91
N ILE A 205 -125.58 -25.81 7.24
CA ILE A 205 -126.08 -27.19 7.20
C ILE A 205 -127.14 -27.42 8.29
N GLU A 206 -126.93 -26.94 9.52
CA GLU A 206 -127.93 -27.02 10.59
C GLU A 206 -129.23 -26.30 10.18
N LEU A 207 -129.12 -25.10 9.60
CA LEU A 207 -130.29 -24.35 9.09
C LEU A 207 -131.02 -25.09 7.96
N ARG A 208 -130.32 -25.84 7.11
CA ARG A 208 -130.93 -26.69 6.07
C ARG A 208 -131.49 -28.00 6.59
N LEU A 209 -131.08 -28.48 7.77
CA LEU A 209 -131.63 -29.68 8.42
C LEU A 209 -132.87 -29.37 9.26
N THR A 210 -133.06 -28.11 9.67
CA THR A 210 -134.22 -27.65 10.45
C THR A 210 -135.36 -27.05 9.61
N ALA A 211 -135.21 -26.98 8.29
CA ALA A 211 -136.23 -26.55 7.33
C ALA A 211 -136.84 -27.77 6.63
#